data_AF-A0A848ILE6-F1
#
_entry.id   AF-A0A848ILE6-F1
#
_cell.length_a   1.000
_cell.length_b   1.000
_cell.length_c   1.000
_cell.angle_alpha   90.00
_cell.angle_beta   90.00
_cell.angle_gamma   90.00
#
_symmetry.space_group_name_H-M   'P 1'
#
loop_
_entity.id
_entity.type
_entity.pdbx_description
1 polymer ?
#
loop_
_entity_poly.entity_id
_entity_poly.type
_entity_poly.pdbx_seq_one_letter_code
_entity_poly.pdbx_strand_id
1 'polypeptide(L)'
;MPCDEIALSLEAYRIAFGLPPVPLPDEDLPLLLSVRRSRWGELRGIRSRTAVWKLVTVLCSEALAYARAHGRRVDADRCARASTHWLRHTYAKGLAQAVRDGLDASDALENMGHSDLRTFRQYVDEEPLKRALATQLARTRTKR
;
A
#
# COMPACT_ATOMS: atom_id res chain seq x y z
N MET A 1 0.62 2.39 -9.77
CA MET A 1 1.80 1.49 -9.83
C MET A 1 1.69 0.76 -11.14
N PRO A 2 2.63 0.96 -12.09
CA PRO A 2 2.63 0.15 -13.30
C PRO A 2 2.75 -1.32 -12.89
N CYS A 3 2.00 -2.21 -13.55
CA CYS A 3 1.99 -3.64 -13.24
C CYS A 3 3.40 -4.26 -13.22
N ASP A 4 4.31 -3.69 -13.99
CA ASP A 4 5.71 -4.11 -14.12
C ASP A 4 6.47 -4.06 -12.80
N GLU A 5 6.32 -3.01 -11.99
CA GLU A 5 7.05 -2.91 -10.70
C GLU A 5 6.62 -3.98 -9.71
N ILE A 6 5.32 -4.32 -9.71
CA ILE A 6 4.78 -5.37 -8.86
C ILE A 6 5.23 -6.74 -9.37
N ALA A 7 5.21 -6.95 -10.68
CA ALA A 7 5.70 -8.18 -11.30
C ALA A 7 7.19 -8.42 -10.98
N LEU A 8 8.03 -7.40 -11.16
CA LEU A 8 9.46 -7.45 -10.82
C LEU A 8 9.69 -7.71 -9.33
N SER A 9 8.88 -7.10 -8.45
CA SER A 9 8.95 -7.35 -7.01
C SER A 9 8.60 -8.81 -6.68
N LEU A 10 7.60 -9.38 -7.36
CA LEU A 10 7.22 -10.78 -7.19
C LEU A 10 8.31 -11.73 -7.71
N GLU A 11 8.93 -11.43 -8.84
CA GLU A 11 10.04 -12.22 -9.38
C GLU A 11 11.23 -12.24 -8.40
N ALA A 12 11.65 -11.07 -7.91
CA ALA A 12 12.73 -10.95 -6.93
C ALA A 12 12.40 -11.69 -5.63
N TYR A 13 11.15 -11.58 -5.16
CA TYR A 13 10.66 -12.32 -3.99
C TYR A 13 10.78 -13.84 -4.19
N ARG A 14 10.35 -14.36 -5.34
CA ARG A 14 10.41 -15.79 -5.65
C ARG A 14 11.85 -16.30 -5.73
N ILE A 15 12.73 -15.56 -6.39
CA ILE A 15 14.16 -15.87 -6.46
C ILE A 15 14.77 -15.95 -5.06
N ALA A 16 14.43 -15.03 -4.15
CA ALA A 16 14.91 -15.04 -2.77
C ALA A 16 14.48 -16.30 -1.98
N PHE A 17 13.39 -16.95 -2.38
CA PHE A 17 12.93 -18.24 -1.82
C PHE A 17 13.50 -19.47 -2.56
N GLY A 18 14.33 -19.26 -3.59
CA GLY A 18 14.89 -20.33 -4.43
C GLY A 18 13.87 -20.90 -5.44
N LEU A 19 12.86 -20.11 -5.81
CA LEU A 19 11.85 -20.48 -6.80
C LEU A 19 12.14 -19.84 -8.16
N PRO A 20 11.60 -20.41 -9.27
CA PRO A 20 11.62 -19.75 -10.57
C PRO A 20 10.96 -18.36 -10.50
N PRO A 21 11.42 -17.37 -11.28
CA PRO A 21 10.92 -15.98 -11.23
C PRO A 21 9.43 -15.89 -11.53
N VAL A 22 8.93 -16.72 -12.45
CA VAL A 22 7.51 -16.81 -12.82
C VAL A 22 6.90 -18.07 -12.23
N PRO A 23 5.66 -18.03 -11.69
CA PRO A 23 4.95 -19.22 -11.23
C PRO A 23 4.75 -20.25 -12.34
N LEU A 24 4.81 -21.54 -11.99
CA LEU A 24 4.42 -22.59 -12.93
C LEU A 24 2.89 -22.64 -13.06
N PRO A 25 2.32 -23.04 -14.21
CA PRO A 25 0.87 -23.10 -14.42
C PRO A 25 0.12 -23.98 -13.41
N ASP A 26 0.78 -24.99 -12.87
CA ASP A 26 0.26 -25.98 -11.91
C ASP A 26 0.83 -25.80 -10.49
N GLU A 27 1.46 -24.65 -10.20
CA GLU A 27 2.00 -24.35 -8.89
C GLU A 27 0.92 -24.00 -7.86
N ASP A 28 0.81 -24.81 -6.80
CA ASP A 28 -0.11 -24.58 -5.66
C ASP A 28 0.59 -23.92 -4.45
N LEU A 29 1.72 -23.24 -4.67
CA LEU A 29 2.41 -22.52 -3.60
C LEU A 29 1.63 -21.25 -3.23
N PRO A 30 1.37 -21.00 -1.93
CA PRO A 30 0.77 -19.75 -1.50
C PRO A 30 1.65 -18.55 -1.86
N LEU A 31 1.02 -17.46 -2.30
CA LEU A 31 1.72 -16.23 -2.70
C LEU A 31 2.65 -15.68 -1.61
N LEU A 32 2.23 -15.74 -0.34
CA LEU A 32 3.02 -15.31 0.80
C LEU A 32 3.56 -16.52 1.55
N LEU A 33 4.86 -16.75 1.40
CA LEU A 33 5.61 -17.82 2.04
C LEU A 33 6.12 -17.41 3.42
N SER A 34 6.16 -18.38 4.31
CA SER A 34 6.81 -18.27 5.61
C SER A 34 8.32 -18.39 5.46
N VAL A 35 9.05 -17.56 6.20
CA VAL A 35 10.50 -17.69 6.35
C VAL A 35 10.88 -19.02 7.02
N ARG A 36 9.99 -19.58 7.85
CA ARG A 36 10.22 -20.88 8.49
C ARG A 36 9.83 -22.01 7.55
N ARG A 37 10.79 -22.89 7.28
CA ARG A 37 10.57 -24.16 6.57
C ARG A 37 9.89 -25.18 7.47
N SER A 38 9.28 -26.19 6.85
CA SER A 38 8.77 -27.36 7.57
C SER A 38 9.91 -28.15 8.24
N ARG A 39 9.57 -29.10 9.11
CA ARG A 39 10.56 -30.04 9.67
C ARG A 39 11.31 -30.83 8.59
N TRP A 40 10.73 -30.92 7.38
CA TRP A 40 11.28 -31.59 6.21
C TRP A 40 11.87 -30.62 5.19
N GLY A 41 12.06 -29.35 5.54
CA GLY A 41 12.67 -28.35 4.66
C GLY A 41 11.73 -27.72 3.62
N GLU A 42 10.44 -28.05 3.63
CA GLU A 42 9.48 -27.56 2.64
C GLU A 42 9.12 -26.08 2.89
N LEU A 43 8.86 -25.36 1.80
CA LEU A 43 8.24 -24.04 1.86
C LEU A 43 6.77 -24.18 2.29
N ARG A 44 6.30 -23.23 3.09
CA ARG A 44 4.90 -23.17 3.55
C ARG A 44 4.39 -21.76 3.46
N GLY A 45 3.10 -21.60 3.19
CA GLY A 45 2.45 -20.30 3.27
C GLY A 45 2.40 -19.74 4.69
N ILE A 46 2.29 -18.42 4.80
CA ILE A 46 1.90 -17.75 6.02
C ILE A 46 0.47 -18.18 6.39
N ARG A 47 0.27 -18.66 7.62
CA ARG A 47 -1.00 -19.27 8.06
C ARG A 47 -1.91 -18.34 8.87
N SER A 48 -1.50 -17.10 9.13
CA SER A 48 -2.32 -16.17 9.93
C SER A 48 -2.11 -14.71 9.58
N ARG A 49 -3.18 -13.93 9.75
CA ARG A 49 -3.15 -12.46 9.65
C ARG A 49 -2.12 -11.85 10.62
N THR A 50 -1.99 -12.41 11.81
CA THR A 50 -1.02 -11.97 12.82
C THR A 50 0.42 -12.12 12.34
N ALA A 51 0.73 -13.15 11.56
CA ALA A 51 2.07 -13.33 11.02
C ALA A 51 2.40 -12.26 9.95
N VAL A 52 1.45 -11.93 9.07
CA VAL A 52 1.60 -10.80 8.13
C VAL A 52 1.80 -9.49 8.88
N TRP A 53 0.99 -9.24 9.92
CA TRP A 53 1.11 -8.04 10.75
C TRP A 53 2.50 -7.92 11.41
N LYS A 54 3.04 -9.03 11.95
CA LYS A 54 4.39 -9.04 12.53
C LYS A 54 5.45 -8.72 11.50
N LEU A 55 5.40 -9.32 10.30
CA LEU A 55 6.37 -9.05 9.23
C LEU A 55 6.41 -7.57 8.86
N VAL A 56 5.24 -6.97 8.61
CA VAL A 56 5.14 -5.55 8.25
C VAL A 56 5.65 -4.67 9.39
N THR A 57 5.31 -4.99 10.64
CA THR A 57 5.73 -4.20 11.81
C THR A 57 7.25 -4.24 11.99
N VAL A 58 7.87 -5.41 11.82
CA VAL A 58 9.34 -5.56 11.88
C VAL A 58 10.00 -4.77 10.76
N LEU A 59 9.52 -4.89 9.53
CA LEU A 59 10.04 -4.14 8.38
C LEU A 59 9.96 -2.62 8.61
N CYS A 60 8.84 -2.11 9.12
CA CYS A 60 8.71 -0.69 9.49
C CYS A 60 9.70 -0.28 10.58
N SER A 61 9.98 -1.15 11.54
CA SER A 61 10.93 -0.89 12.63
C SER A 61 12.37 -0.84 12.12
N GLU A 62 12.74 -1.73 11.20
CA GLU A 62 14.05 -1.73 10.54
C GLU A 62 14.21 -0.50 9.65
N ALA A 63 13.19 -0.14 8.86
CA ALA A 63 13.19 1.07 8.05
C ALA A 63 13.32 2.35 8.91
N LEU A 64 12.65 2.39 10.06
CA LEU A 64 12.81 3.45 11.06
C LEU A 64 14.24 3.55 11.57
N ALA A 65 14.84 2.42 11.97
CA ALA A 65 16.21 2.38 12.46
C ALA A 65 17.20 2.88 11.39
N TYR A 66 17.04 2.42 10.15
CA TYR A 66 17.83 2.87 9.01
C TYR A 66 17.65 4.38 8.77
N ALA A 67 16.42 4.89 8.75
CA ALA A 67 16.14 6.31 8.55
C ALA A 67 16.80 7.19 9.62
N ARG A 68 16.76 6.76 10.89
CA ARG A 68 17.43 7.45 12.00
C ARG A 68 18.96 7.48 11.82
N ALA A 69 19.56 6.34 11.49
CA ALA A 69 21.00 6.23 11.26
C ALA A 69 21.50 7.17 10.14
N HIS A 70 20.64 7.50 9.17
CA HIS A 70 20.96 8.36 8.03
C HIS A 70 20.40 9.79 8.16
N GLY A 71 19.95 10.20 9.35
CA GLY A 71 19.44 11.56 9.58
C GLY A 71 18.13 11.91 8.86
N ARG A 72 17.40 10.92 8.31
CA ARG A 72 16.14 11.12 7.58
C ARG A 72 14.96 11.23 8.53
N ARG A 73 14.85 12.38 9.21
CA ARG A 73 13.86 12.63 10.28
C ARG A 73 12.41 12.44 9.84
N VAL A 74 12.05 12.94 8.66
CA VAL A 74 10.66 12.83 8.13
C VAL A 74 10.28 11.37 7.85
N ASP A 75 11.20 10.60 7.28
CA ASP A 75 10.95 9.17 6.99
C ASP A 75 10.86 8.37 8.28
N ALA A 76 11.71 8.67 9.26
CA ALA A 76 11.64 8.07 10.58
C ALA A 76 10.26 8.31 11.24
N ASP A 77 9.75 9.54 11.23
CA ASP A 77 8.44 9.85 11.82
C ASP A 77 7.29 9.13 11.11
N ARG A 78 7.39 8.95 9.78
CA ARG A 78 6.43 8.16 9.01
C ARG A 78 6.48 6.67 9.38
N CYS A 79 7.67 6.07 9.37
CA CYS A 79 7.86 4.66 9.70
C CYS A 79 7.46 4.33 11.15
N ALA A 80 7.67 5.25 12.10
CA ALA A 80 7.29 5.06 13.50
C ALA A 80 5.76 4.93 13.71
N ARG A 81 4.95 5.48 12.79
CA ARG A 81 3.48 5.41 12.83
C ARG A 81 2.91 4.33 11.92
N ALA A 82 3.78 3.64 11.18
CA ALA A 82 3.36 2.69 10.16
C ALA A 82 2.83 1.39 10.80
N SER A 83 1.70 0.92 10.29
CA SER A 83 1.07 -0.36 10.61
C SER A 83 0.61 -1.02 9.32
N THR A 84 0.11 -2.26 9.38
CA THR A 84 -0.56 -2.87 8.22
C THR A 84 -1.71 -2.04 7.66
N HIS A 85 -2.42 -1.27 8.50
CA HIS A 85 -3.49 -0.40 8.04
C HIS A 85 -2.96 0.87 7.36
N TRP A 86 -1.78 1.34 7.77
CA TRP A 86 -1.08 2.45 7.13
C TRP A 86 -0.75 2.15 5.66
N LEU A 87 -0.36 0.92 5.32
CA LEU A 87 -0.11 0.53 3.92
C LEU A 87 -1.35 0.74 3.03
N ARG A 88 -2.52 0.29 3.52
CA ARG A 88 -3.80 0.50 2.82
C ARG A 88 -4.14 1.99 2.71
N HIS A 89 -3.88 2.78 3.74
CA HIS A 89 -4.09 4.23 3.69
C HIS A 89 -3.18 4.92 2.67
N THR A 90 -1.91 4.55 2.60
CA THR A 90 -0.97 5.11 1.62
C THR A 90 -1.39 4.77 0.20
N TYR A 91 -1.80 3.52 -0.06
CA TYR A 91 -2.37 3.10 -1.34
C TYR A 91 -3.62 3.90 -1.70
N ALA A 92 -4.57 4.03 -0.76
CA ALA A 92 -5.80 4.78 -0.97
C ALA A 92 -5.57 6.26 -1.26
N LYS A 93 -4.60 6.90 -0.60
CA LYS A 93 -4.18 8.28 -0.91
C LYS A 93 -3.58 8.40 -2.31
N GLY A 94 -2.78 7.42 -2.74
CA GLY A 94 -2.25 7.36 -4.10
C GLY A 94 -3.37 7.26 -5.14
N LEU A 95 -4.35 6.39 -4.91
CA LEU A 95 -5.54 6.29 -5.76
C LEU A 95 -6.37 7.58 -5.78
N ALA A 96 -6.56 8.21 -4.63
CA ALA A 96 -7.26 9.49 -4.55
C ALA A 96 -6.56 10.59 -5.36
N GLN A 97 -5.23 10.60 -5.36
CA GLN A 97 -4.46 11.50 -6.23
C GLN A 97 -4.63 11.11 -7.71
N ALA A 98 -4.56 9.82 -8.06
CA ALA A 98 -4.79 9.36 -9.42
C ALA A 98 -6.19 9.75 -9.94
N VAL A 99 -7.22 9.73 -9.10
CA VAL A 99 -8.57 10.21 -9.45
C VAL A 99 -8.56 11.71 -9.75
N ARG A 100 -7.82 12.51 -8.98
CA ARG A 100 -7.62 13.94 -9.31
C ARG A 100 -6.88 14.14 -10.63
N ASP A 101 -6.01 13.20 -10.99
CA ASP A 101 -5.23 13.21 -12.22
C ASP A 101 -5.97 12.56 -13.41
N GLY A 102 -7.23 12.12 -13.21
CA GLY A 102 -8.12 11.66 -14.29
C GLY A 102 -8.51 10.18 -14.27
N LEU A 103 -8.10 9.40 -13.27
CA LEU A 103 -8.59 8.02 -13.07
C LEU A 103 -10.08 8.02 -12.72
N ASP A 104 -10.86 7.09 -13.26
CA ASP A 104 -12.25 6.92 -12.88
C ASP A 104 -12.36 6.56 -11.38
N ALA A 105 -13.29 7.21 -10.68
CA ALA A 105 -13.55 6.93 -9.28
C ALA A 105 -14.07 5.50 -9.05
N SER A 106 -14.79 4.93 -10.02
CA SER A 106 -15.25 3.54 -9.99
C SER A 106 -14.06 2.57 -10.00
N ASP A 107 -13.09 2.77 -10.91
CA ASP A 107 -11.87 1.96 -10.98
C ASP A 107 -11.07 2.04 -9.67
N ALA A 108 -11.01 3.23 -9.06
CA ALA A 108 -10.36 3.41 -7.76
C ALA A 108 -11.07 2.65 -6.62
N LEU A 109 -12.40 2.52 -6.66
CA LEU A 109 -13.17 1.73 -5.69
C LEU A 109 -12.97 0.23 -5.86
N GLU A 110 -13.02 -0.25 -7.10
CA GLU A 110 -12.81 -1.65 -7.44
C GLU A 110 -11.41 -2.10 -6.99
N ASN A 111 -10.39 -1.30 -7.27
CA ASN A 111 -9.02 -1.51 -6.81
C ASN A 111 -8.88 -1.58 -5.27
N MET A 112 -9.75 -0.88 -4.54
CA MET A 112 -9.78 -0.96 -3.08
C MET A 112 -10.63 -2.14 -2.57
N GLY A 113 -11.46 -2.75 -3.41
CA GLY A 113 -12.48 -3.71 -2.99
C GLY A 113 -13.58 -3.07 -2.15
N HIS A 114 -13.88 -1.78 -2.36
CA HIS A 114 -14.98 -1.09 -1.69
C HIS A 114 -16.21 -1.05 -2.59
N SER A 115 -17.36 -1.42 -2.05
CA SER A 115 -18.65 -1.31 -2.74
C SER A 115 -19.31 0.08 -2.63
N ASP A 116 -18.76 0.98 -1.79
CA ASP A 116 -19.34 2.31 -1.53
C ASP A 116 -18.28 3.43 -1.55
N LEU A 117 -18.55 4.42 -2.42
CA LEU A 117 -17.85 5.70 -2.55
C LEU A 117 -17.69 6.46 -1.23
N ARG A 118 -18.64 6.33 -0.31
CA ARG A 118 -18.62 7.06 0.97
C ARG A 118 -17.39 6.71 1.81
N THR A 119 -16.94 5.46 1.75
CA THR A 119 -15.73 5.00 2.46
C THR A 119 -14.43 5.41 1.78
N PHE A 120 -14.47 5.75 0.48
CA PHE A 120 -13.30 6.21 -0.27
C PHE A 120 -13.11 7.72 -0.21
N ARG A 121 -14.19 8.50 -0.11
CA ARG A 121 -14.16 9.97 -0.05
C ARG A 121 -13.26 10.53 1.06
N GLN A 122 -13.08 9.82 2.17
CA GLN A 122 -12.13 10.21 3.23
C GLN A 122 -10.66 10.30 2.76
N TYR A 123 -10.31 9.64 1.65
CA TYR A 123 -8.98 9.67 1.06
C TYR A 123 -8.82 10.75 -0.01
N VAL A 124 -9.94 11.20 -0.58
CA VAL A 124 -10.03 12.27 -1.58
C VAL A 124 -9.93 13.65 -0.95
N ASP A 125 -10.02 13.75 0.37
CA ASP A 125 -10.23 15.03 1.04
C ASP A 125 -9.09 16.03 0.78
N GLU A 126 -9.52 17.22 0.36
CA GLU A 126 -8.68 18.38 0.13
C GLU A 126 -8.28 19.01 1.46
N GLU A 127 -7.08 19.61 1.51
CA GLU A 127 -6.71 20.51 2.59
C GLU A 127 -7.88 21.48 2.85
N PRO A 128 -8.33 21.65 4.12
CA PRO A 128 -9.46 22.53 4.46
C PRO A 128 -9.40 23.91 3.79
N LEU A 129 -8.17 24.40 3.56
CA LEU A 129 -7.89 25.66 2.87
C LEU A 129 -8.32 25.67 1.40
N LYS A 130 -8.12 24.58 0.65
CA LYS A 130 -8.54 24.47 -0.76
C LYS A 130 -10.06 24.51 -0.89
N ARG A 131 -10.79 23.81 -0.01
CA ARG A 131 -12.26 23.84 0.02
C ARG A 131 -12.80 25.22 0.38
N ALA A 132 -12.19 25.86 1.38
CA ALA A 132 -12.55 27.22 1.78
C ALA A 132 -12.35 28.21 0.62
N LEU A 133 -11.22 28.11 -0.09
CA LEU A 133 -10.92 28.94 -1.25
C LEU A 133 -11.88 28.68 -2.42
N ALA A 134 -12.14 27.42 -2.77
CA ALA A 134 -13.10 27.06 -3.81
C ALA A 134 -14.51 27.59 -3.49
N THR A 135 -14.93 27.49 -2.23
CA THR A 135 -16.21 28.04 -1.74
C THR A 135 -16.26 29.55 -1.90
N GLN A 136 -15.17 30.26 -1.56
CA GLN A 136 -15.07 31.71 -1.73
C GLN A 136 -15.13 32.13 -3.22
N LEU A 137 -14.43 31.41 -4.09
CA LEU A 137 -14.42 31.66 -5.54
C LEU A 137 -15.79 31.40 -6.18
N ALA A 138 -16.50 30.36 -5.76
CA ALA A 138 -17.86 30.09 -6.22
C ALA A 138 -18.82 31.23 -5.83
N ARG A 139 -18.78 31.69 -4.57
CA ARG A 139 -19.65 32.76 -4.06
C ARG A 139 -19.40 34.12 -4.72
N THR A 140 -18.18 34.37 -5.16
CA THR A 140 -17.83 35.60 -5.88
C THR A 140 -18.29 35.58 -7.33
N ARG A 141 -18.33 34.41 -7.97
CA ARG A 141 -18.91 34.24 -9.32
C ARG A 141 -20.43 34.43 -9.36
N THR A 142 -21.16 34.06 -8.31
CA THR A 142 -22.62 34.21 -8.24
C THR A 142 -23.09 35.65 -7.94
N LYS A 143 -22.16 36.55 -7.57
CA LYS A 143 -22.45 37.96 -7.25
C LYS A 143 -22.19 38.94 -8.41
N ARG A 144 -21.83 38.43 -9.59
CA ARG A 144 -21.80 39.18 -10.85
C ARG A 144 -22.99 38.78 -11.69
#